data_AF-K9PQH6-F1
#
_entry.id   AF-K9PQH6-F1
#
_cell.length_a   1.000
_cell.length_b   1.000
_cell.length_c   1.000
_cell.angle_alpha   90.00
_cell.angle_beta   90.00
_cell.angle_gamma   90.00
#
_symmetry.space_group_name_H-M   'P 1'
#
loop_
_entity.id
_entity.type
_entity.pdbx_description
1 polymer ?
#
loop_
_entity_poly.entity_id
_entity_poly.type
_entity_poly.pdbx_seq_one_letter_code
_entity_poly.pdbx_strand_id
1 'polypeptide(L)'
;MVREIKFTELEKLLLETGFVTMQTFGSQKIYQHPSSGTLIVLPGYEQQAYVRTLHLVAVRRILSENGLMDSDRFNSFLNKVAS
;
A
#
# COMPACT_ATOMS: atom_id res chain seq x y z
N MET A 1 -8.88 5.99 15.63
CA MET A 1 -9.75 6.14 14.44
C MET A 1 -9.37 5.08 13.42
N VAL A 2 -10.33 4.25 13.00
CA VAL A 2 -10.17 3.42 11.80
C VAL A 2 -10.24 4.37 10.61
N ARG A 3 -9.22 4.37 9.76
CA ARG A 3 -9.17 5.24 8.58
C ARG A 3 -9.53 4.42 7.36
N GLU A 4 -10.56 4.86 6.66
CA GLU A 4 -11.05 4.19 5.47
C GLU A 4 -10.48 4.90 4.25
N ILE A 5 -9.57 4.23 3.55
CA ILE A 5 -9.06 4.69 2.26
C ILE A 5 -9.46 3.70 1.18
N LYS A 6 -9.71 4.21 -0.03
CA LYS A 6 -9.94 3.38 -1.20
C LYS A 6 -8.62 2.77 -1.69
N PHE A 7 -8.73 1.61 -2.32
CA PHE A 7 -7.58 0.90 -2.87
C PHE A 7 -6.79 1.73 -3.89
N THR A 8 -7.48 2.51 -4.74
CA THR A 8 -6.85 3.42 -5.70
C THR A 8 -5.84 4.37 -5.04
N GLU A 9 -6.16 4.89 -3.84
CA GLU A 9 -5.27 5.81 -3.12
C GLU A 9 -4.03 5.08 -2.61
N LEU A 10 -4.21 3.87 -2.07
CA LEU A 10 -3.10 3.04 -1.62
C LEU A 10 -2.20 2.64 -2.78
N GLU A 11 -2.78 2.20 -3.90
CA GLU A 11 -2.03 1.81 -5.09
C GLU A 11 -1.20 2.98 -5.61
N LYS A 12 -1.80 4.19 -5.70
CA LYS A 12 -1.08 5.40 -6.08
C LYS A 12 0.11 5.69 -5.17
N LEU A 13 -0.06 5.60 -3.85
CA LEU A 13 1.04 5.78 -2.89
C LEU A 13 2.20 4.81 -3.15
N LEU A 14 1.89 3.52 -3.39
CA LEU A 14 2.92 2.51 -3.65
C LEU A 14 3.69 2.84 -4.92
N LEU A 15 3.00 3.20 -6.00
CA LEU A 15 3.63 3.58 -7.26
C LEU A 15 4.49 4.84 -7.12
N GLU A 16 4.02 5.86 -6.39
CA GLU A 16 4.79 7.07 -6.08
C GLU A 16 6.00 6.81 -5.18
N THR A 17 5.96 5.74 -4.39
CA THR A 17 7.10 5.29 -3.56
C THR A 17 8.09 4.44 -4.36
N GLY A 18 7.85 4.23 -5.67
CA GLY A 18 8.76 3.51 -6.56
C GLY A 18 8.48 2.02 -6.69
N PHE A 19 7.34 1.53 -6.20
CA PHE A 19 6.92 0.17 -6.48
C PHE A 19 6.41 0.03 -7.91
N VAL A 20 6.56 -1.18 -8.47
CA VAL A 20 5.99 -1.58 -9.76
C VAL A 20 5.04 -2.76 -9.57
N THR A 21 3.98 -2.80 -10.36
CA THR A 21 3.04 -3.94 -10.37
C THR A 21 3.65 -5.15 -11.04
N MET A 22 3.51 -6.33 -10.44
CA MET A 22 3.86 -7.60 -11.05
C MET A 22 2.61 -8.32 -11.56
N GLN A 23 2.69 -8.93 -12.74
CA GLN A 23 1.63 -9.82 -13.22
C GLN A 23 1.61 -11.10 -12.39
N THR A 24 0.41 -11.59 -12.09
CA THR A 24 0.22 -12.84 -11.36
C THR A 24 -0.90 -13.65 -12.00
N PHE A 25 -0.85 -14.96 -11.82
CA PHE A 25 -1.91 -15.86 -12.29
C PHE A 25 -3.17 -15.85 -11.41
N GLY A 26 -3.10 -15.24 -10.21
CA GLY A 26 -4.23 -15.18 -9.28
C GLY A 26 -4.83 -13.77 -9.16
N SER A 27 -5.83 -13.61 -8.31
CA SER A 27 -6.49 -12.32 -8.09
C SER A 27 -5.67 -11.37 -7.23
N GLN A 28 -4.62 -11.85 -6.56
CA GLN A 28 -3.75 -11.02 -5.75
C GLN A 28 -3.07 -9.92 -6.58
N LYS A 29 -2.85 -8.78 -5.92
CA LYS A 29 -2.05 -7.68 -6.46
C LYS A 29 -0.69 -7.70 -5.80
N ILE A 30 0.36 -7.78 -6.61
CA ILE A 30 1.75 -7.83 -6.14
C ILE A 30 2.47 -6.57 -6.61
N TYR A 31 3.17 -5.95 -5.67
CA TYR A 31 4.00 -4.77 -5.89
C TYR A 31 5.43 -5.09 -5.47
N GLN A 32 6.38 -4.79 -6.33
CA GLN A 32 7.81 -4.94 -6.04
C GLN A 32 8.49 -3.58 -6.06
N HIS A 33 9.33 -3.30 -5.07
CA HIS A 33 10.24 -2.18 -5.11
C HIS A 33 11.60 -2.65 -5.66
N PRO A 34 12.00 -2.26 -6.88
CA PRO A 34 13.13 -2.90 -7.57
C PRO A 34 14.47 -2.74 -6.87
N SER A 35 14.73 -1.60 -6.22
CA SER A 35 16.03 -1.32 -5.61
C SER A 35 16.24 -2.00 -4.26
N SER A 36 15.17 -2.25 -3.50
CA SER A 36 15.24 -2.94 -2.20
C SER A 36 14.81 -4.41 -2.26
N GLY A 37 14.18 -4.85 -3.35
CA GLY A 37 13.57 -6.17 -3.46
C GLY A 37 12.32 -6.36 -2.60
N THR A 38 11.82 -5.30 -1.94
CA THR A 38 10.66 -5.37 -1.06
C THR A 38 9.41 -5.75 -1.85
N LEU A 39 8.62 -6.67 -1.30
CA LEU A 39 7.36 -7.14 -1.88
C LEU A 39 6.18 -6.77 -0.99
N ILE A 40 5.12 -6.29 -1.61
CA ILE A 40 3.80 -6.12 -0.99
C ILE A 40 2.81 -6.96 -1.76
N VAL A 41 2.13 -7.87 -1.06
CA VAL A 41 1.09 -8.73 -1.60
C VAL A 41 -0.22 -8.34 -0.96
N LEU A 42 -1.19 -7.95 -1.77
CA LEU A 42 -2.54 -7.58 -1.34
C LEU A 42 -3.56 -8.52 -1.98
N PRO A 43 -4.70 -8.79 -1.33
CA PRO A 43 -5.82 -9.44 -1.97
C PRO A 43 -6.28 -8.67 -3.22
N GLY A 44 -7.06 -9.34 -4.08
CA GLY A 44 -7.61 -8.76 -5.30
C GLY A 44 -8.66 -7.68 -5.04
N TYR A 45 -8.20 -6.53 -4.57
CA TYR A 45 -9.02 -5.36 -4.36
C TYR A 45 -9.50 -4.76 -5.68
N GLU A 46 -10.78 -4.42 -5.73
CA GLU A 46 -11.30 -3.50 -6.74
C GLU A 46 -10.82 -2.07 -6.43
N GLN A 47 -10.70 -1.24 -7.47
CA GLN A 47 -10.13 0.11 -7.34
C GLN A 47 -10.84 1.00 -6.31
N GLN A 48 -12.17 0.88 -6.21
CA GLN A 48 -13.00 1.69 -5.31
C GLN A 48 -13.28 1.01 -3.97
N ALA A 49 -12.77 -0.21 -3.74
CA ALA A 49 -12.98 -0.93 -2.49
C ALA A 49 -12.15 -0.31 -1.36
N TYR A 50 -12.73 -0.25 -0.15
CA TYR A 50 -12.00 0.17 1.04
C TYR A 50 -10.96 -0.87 1.45
N VAL A 51 -9.76 -0.39 1.74
CA VAL A 51 -8.67 -1.25 2.21
C VAL A 51 -8.93 -1.64 3.66
N ARG A 52 -8.82 -2.94 3.97
CA ARG A 52 -8.95 -3.44 5.34
C ARG A 52 -7.81 -2.88 6.19
N THR A 53 -8.13 -2.44 7.41
CA THR A 53 -7.16 -1.86 8.34
C THR A 53 -5.93 -2.74 8.57
N LEU A 54 -6.12 -4.06 8.63
CA LEU A 54 -5.02 -5.02 8.76
C LEU A 54 -3.98 -4.87 7.65
N HIS A 55 -4.42 -4.66 6.40
CA HIS A 55 -3.51 -4.50 5.26
C HIS A 55 -2.84 -3.12 5.28
N LEU A 56 -3.51 -2.07 5.74
CA LEU A 56 -2.89 -0.76 5.93
C LEU A 56 -1.77 -0.81 6.98
N VAL A 57 -2.00 -1.53 8.09
CA VAL A 57 -0.99 -1.75 9.13
C VAL A 57 0.19 -2.54 8.57
N ALA A 58 -0.07 -3.59 7.79
CA ALA A 58 0.98 -4.39 7.15
C ALA A 58 1.80 -3.56 6.16
N VAL A 59 1.17 -2.79 5.29
CA VAL A 59 1.86 -1.92 4.32
C VAL A 59 2.70 -0.87 5.05
N ARG A 60 2.15 -0.18 6.05
CA ARG A 60 2.90 0.80 6.86
C ARG A 60 4.17 0.18 7.45
N ARG A 61 4.04 -1.02 8.01
CA ARG A 61 5.15 -1.75 8.63
C ARG A 61 6.22 -2.09 7.59
N ILE A 62 5.84 -2.65 6.45
CA ILE A 62 6.76 -3.01 5.36
C ILE A 62 7.52 -1.77 4.88
N LEU A 63 6.81 -0.66 4.62
CA LEU A 63 7.46 0.57 4.16
C LEU A 63 8.45 1.12 5.18
N SER A 64 8.09 1.11 6.46
CA SER A 64 8.94 1.62 7.54
C SER A 64 10.17 0.73 7.79
N GLU A 65 10.00 -0.59 7.80
CA GLU A 65 11.09 -1.55 8.06
C GLU A 65 12.10 -1.60 6.90
N ASN A 66 11.67 -1.25 5.68
CA ASN A 66 12.53 -1.21 4.50
C ASN A 66 13.07 0.20 4.20
N GLY A 67 12.83 1.18 5.07
CA GLY A 67 13.31 2.55 4.87
C GLY A 67 12.69 3.28 3.67
N LEU A 68 11.55 2.80 3.16
CA LEU A 68 10.86 3.34 1.98
C LEU A 68 9.93 4.49 2.35
N MET A 69 9.32 4.44 3.54
CA MET A 69 8.49 5.50 4.10
C MET A 69 8.37 5.33 5.60
N ASP A 70 8.61 6.39 6.36
CA ASP A 70 8.38 6.37 7.81
C ASP A 70 6.88 6.37 8.15
N SER A 71 6.58 5.98 9.40
CA SER A 71 5.20 5.86 9.88
C SER A 71 4.44 7.19 9.90
N ASP A 72 5.11 8.31 10.12
CA ASP A 72 4.46 9.63 10.24
C ASP A 72 4.04 10.17 8.88
N ARG A 73 4.89 9.99 7.87
CA ARG A 73 4.60 10.29 6.47
C ARG A 73 3.44 9.43 5.97
N PHE A 74 3.42 8.14 6.31
CA PHE A 74 2.30 7.26 5.97
C PHE A 74 0.99 7.70 6.66
N ASN A 75 1.04 8.00 7.97
CA ASN A 75 -0.13 8.48 8.70
C ASN A 75 -0.63 9.84 8.17
N SER A 76 0.27 10.71 7.72
CA SER A 76 -0.08 11.99 7.09
C SER A 76 -0.77 11.78 5.75
N PHE A 77 -0.30 10.83 4.94
CA PHE A 77 -0.99 10.40 3.73
C PHE A 77 -2.41 9.92 4.05
N LEU A 78 -2.56 9.00 5.02
CA LEU A 78 -3.88 8.51 5.42
C LEU A 78 -4.80 9.63 5.90
N ASN A 79 -4.29 10.66 6.59
CA ASN A 79 -5.08 11.81 7.02
C ASN A 79 -5.61 12.63 5.85
N LYS A 80 -4.82 12.74 4.78
CA LYS A 80 -5.16 13.55 3.61
C LYS A 80 -6.23 12.89 2.73
N VAL A 81 -6.23 11.56 2.67
CA VAL A 81 -7.09 10.81 1.74
C VAL A 81 -8.24 10.05 2.42
N ALA A 82 -8.21 9.92 3.75
CA ALA A 82 -9.34 9.34 4.47
C ALA A 82 -10.57 10.23 4.31
N SER A 83 -11.69 9.58 3.98
CA SER A 83 -13.01 10.21 3.93
C SER A 83 -13.70 10.14 5.28
#